data_AF-A0A7G8BLB1-F1
#
_entry.id   AF-A0A7G8BLB1-F1
#
_cell.length_a   1.000
_cell.length_b   1.000
_cell.length_c   1.000
_cell.angle_alpha   90.00
_cell.angle_beta   90.00
_cell.angle_gamma   90.00
#
_symmetry.space_group_name_H-M   'P 1'
#
loop_
_entity.id
_entity.type
_entity.pdbx_description
1 polymer ?
#
loop_
_entity_poly.entity_id
_entity_poly.type
_entity_poly.pdbx_seq_one_letter_code
_entity_poly.pdbx_strand_id
1 'polypeptide(L)'
;MNGLTKYLGITATALALTIFAGAEDTPRSSAANSDQLVAATAELQNGLDAKTAKQGDAVTAKLSKTVNINGTRLPRNAFLIGHIDSVQPSENKGVSKVVLTFDQAKLANGQQVAVKATIIGAFPSGTLVTPMDLNPQLQVDQEPSSSHGYGLTSNVTASNSGTFSANGKDVHLDRGTELQLAVVAGAASASSSTGN
;
A
#
# COMPACT_ATOMS: atom_id res chain seq x y z
N MET A 1 -46.50 -62.48 -6.45
CA MET A 1 -46.24 -63.51 -7.48
C MET A 1 -45.01 -63.08 -8.27
N ASN A 2 -43.94 -63.86 -8.14
CA ASN A 2 -42.86 -64.20 -9.10
C ASN A 2 -42.05 -63.04 -9.71
N GLY A 3 -40.71 -63.01 -9.68
CA GLY A 3 -39.75 -64.11 -9.54
C GLY A 3 -38.34 -63.65 -9.14
N LEU A 4 -37.53 -64.60 -8.67
CA LEU A 4 -36.30 -65.13 -9.31
C LEU A 4 -35.09 -64.16 -9.29
N THR A 5 -33.82 -64.54 -9.11
CA THR A 5 -33.08 -65.70 -8.63
C THR A 5 -31.61 -65.24 -8.64
N LYS A 6 -30.87 -65.54 -7.56
CA LYS A 6 -29.41 -65.78 -7.40
C LYS A 6 -28.44 -65.35 -8.51
N TYR A 7 -27.30 -64.74 -8.12
CA TYR A 7 -25.90 -65.12 -8.47
C TYR A 7 -24.98 -64.46 -7.41
N LEU A 8 -24.27 -65.19 -6.54
CA LEU A 8 -22.96 -65.87 -6.72
C LEU A 8 -21.88 -65.00 -7.37
N GLY A 9 -20.80 -64.67 -6.66
CA GLY A 9 -19.62 -64.12 -7.34
C GLY A 9 -18.56 -63.39 -6.51
N ILE A 10 -17.84 -64.15 -5.68
CA ILE A 10 -16.37 -64.09 -5.42
C ILE A 10 -15.60 -62.76 -5.43
N THR A 11 -14.94 -62.54 -4.30
CA THR A 11 -13.75 -61.73 -3.99
C THR A 11 -12.79 -61.42 -5.15
N ALA A 12 -12.37 -60.16 -5.24
CA ALA A 12 -11.05 -59.78 -5.71
C ALA A 12 -10.54 -58.59 -4.88
N THR A 13 -9.64 -58.88 -3.95
CA THR A 13 -8.81 -57.90 -3.25
C THR A 13 -7.82 -57.32 -4.25
N ALA A 14 -7.89 -56.02 -4.52
CA ALA A 14 -6.83 -55.28 -5.18
C ALA A 14 -6.19 -54.33 -4.15
N LEU A 15 -5.00 -54.68 -3.67
CA LEU A 15 -4.08 -53.72 -3.07
C LEU A 15 -3.60 -52.79 -4.20
N ALA A 16 -4.03 -51.54 -4.20
CA ALA A 16 -3.39 -50.50 -5.00
C ALA A 16 -2.26 -49.88 -4.14
N LEU A 17 -1.01 -50.10 -4.54
CA LEU A 17 0.13 -49.31 -4.05
C LEU A 17 0.05 -47.93 -4.71
N THR A 18 -0.36 -46.91 -3.97
CA THR A 18 -0.24 -45.52 -4.41
C THR A 18 1.19 -45.06 -4.19
N ILE A 19 1.95 -44.97 -5.27
CA ILE A 19 3.26 -44.33 -5.30
C ILE A 19 2.99 -42.82 -5.27
N PHE A 20 3.05 -42.19 -4.11
CA PHE A 20 3.12 -40.73 -4.05
C PHE A 20 4.55 -40.34 -4.43
N ALA A 21 4.74 -39.96 -5.70
CA ALA A 21 5.85 -39.12 -6.10
C ALA A 21 5.64 -37.76 -5.40
N GLY A 22 6.30 -37.57 -4.26
CA GLY A 22 6.44 -36.26 -3.66
C GLY A 22 7.24 -35.40 -4.60
N ALA A 23 6.56 -34.59 -5.42
CA ALA A 23 7.18 -33.41 -5.97
C ALA A 23 7.53 -32.53 -4.77
N GLU A 24 8.83 -32.38 -4.51
CA GLU A 24 9.34 -31.34 -3.63
C GLU A 24 9.01 -30.00 -4.31
N ASP A 25 7.84 -29.46 -3.98
CA ASP A 25 7.58 -28.02 -4.09
C ASP A 25 8.59 -27.34 -3.16
N THR A 26 9.80 -27.17 -3.68
CA THR A 26 10.71 -26.16 -3.17
C THR A 26 9.90 -24.87 -3.13
N PRO A 27 9.69 -24.23 -1.96
CA PRO A 27 9.27 -22.85 -1.97
C PRO A 27 10.34 -22.14 -2.78
N ARG A 28 10.01 -21.73 -4.01
CA ARG A 28 10.80 -20.73 -4.72
C ARG A 28 10.86 -19.58 -3.75
N SER A 29 12.02 -19.41 -3.13
CA SER A 29 12.37 -18.21 -2.40
C SER A 29 12.24 -17.07 -3.38
N SER A 30 11.04 -16.50 -3.47
CA SER A 30 10.86 -15.12 -3.92
C SER A 30 11.36 -14.24 -2.78
N ALA A 31 12.67 -14.30 -2.53
CA ALA A 31 13.42 -13.11 -2.14
C ALA A 31 13.43 -12.21 -3.39
N ALA A 32 12.23 -11.72 -3.73
CA ALA A 32 12.09 -10.56 -4.58
C ALA A 32 12.89 -9.45 -3.90
N ASN A 33 13.43 -8.54 -4.69
CA ASN A 33 14.19 -7.39 -4.23
C ASN A 33 13.30 -6.38 -3.45
N SER A 34 12.47 -6.84 -2.50
CA SER A 34 11.43 -6.11 -1.78
C SER A 34 11.98 -5.09 -0.77
N ASP A 35 13.29 -5.08 -0.54
CA ASP A 35 13.88 -4.37 0.60
C ASP A 35 14.57 -3.06 0.22
N GLN A 36 14.71 -2.74 -1.07
CA GLN A 36 15.32 -1.46 -1.46
C GLN A 36 14.27 -0.34 -1.43
N LEU A 37 14.13 0.29 -0.26
CA LEU A 37 13.40 1.56 -0.14
C LEU A 37 14.08 2.64 -1.00
N VAL A 38 13.27 3.39 -1.74
CA VAL A 38 13.76 4.51 -2.55
C VAL A 38 13.09 5.80 -2.10
N ALA A 39 13.89 6.83 -1.83
CA ALA A 39 13.39 8.13 -1.43
C ALA A 39 12.69 8.83 -2.60
N ALA A 40 11.51 9.36 -2.33
CA ALA A 40 10.75 10.16 -3.27
C ALA A 40 10.19 11.42 -2.59
N THR A 41 9.93 12.44 -3.40
CA THR A 41 9.19 13.63 -2.99
C THR A 41 8.02 13.81 -3.93
N ALA A 42 6.84 14.06 -3.37
CA ALA A 42 5.61 14.29 -4.13
C ALA A 42 4.82 15.45 -3.56
N GLU A 43 4.19 16.21 -4.43
CA GLU A 43 3.33 17.34 -4.08
C GLU A 43 1.87 16.89 -4.05
N LEU A 44 1.20 17.04 -2.91
CA LEU A 44 -0.22 16.73 -2.77
C LEU A 44 -1.06 17.60 -3.72
N GLN A 45 -1.85 16.98 -4.59
CA GLN A 45 -2.57 17.69 -5.65
C GLN A 45 -3.90 18.26 -5.18
N ASN A 46 -4.56 17.60 -4.24
CA ASN A 46 -5.76 18.10 -3.60
C ASN A 46 -5.48 18.15 -2.10
N GLY A 47 -5.91 19.20 -1.41
CA GLY A 47 -5.81 19.22 0.05
C GLY A 47 -6.54 18.03 0.67
N LEU A 48 -6.17 17.68 1.90
CA LEU A 48 -6.78 16.63 2.70
C LEU A 48 -7.37 17.25 3.95
N ASP A 49 -8.67 17.12 4.15
CA ASP A 49 -9.37 17.69 5.30
C ASP A 49 -10.29 16.64 5.95
N ALA A 50 -10.00 16.26 7.20
CA ALA A 50 -10.75 15.22 7.92
C ALA A 50 -12.24 15.55 8.12
N LYS A 51 -12.64 16.82 8.05
CA LYS A 51 -14.03 17.24 8.20
C LYS A 51 -14.88 16.87 6.98
N THR A 52 -14.25 16.86 5.80
CA THR A 52 -14.95 16.65 4.51
C THR A 52 -14.68 15.28 3.91
N ALA A 53 -13.48 14.75 4.17
CA ALA A 53 -13.01 13.46 3.72
C ALA A 53 -13.85 12.28 4.21
N LYS A 54 -13.85 11.20 3.44
CA LYS A 54 -14.51 9.93 3.74
C LYS A 54 -13.61 8.77 3.37
N GLN A 55 -13.87 7.61 3.97
CA GLN A 55 -13.22 6.37 3.57
C GLN A 55 -13.45 6.09 2.08
N GLY A 56 -12.39 5.70 1.38
CA GLY A 56 -12.39 5.44 -0.06
C GLY A 56 -12.14 6.68 -0.93
N ASP A 57 -12.13 7.89 -0.37
CA ASP A 57 -11.79 9.09 -1.15
C ASP A 57 -10.38 8.97 -1.72
N ALA A 58 -10.23 9.36 -2.99
CA ALA A 58 -8.95 9.30 -3.67
C ALA A 58 -7.99 10.38 -3.16
N VAL A 59 -6.75 10.00 -2.92
CA VAL A 59 -5.65 10.92 -2.57
C VAL A 59 -4.61 10.84 -3.68
N THR A 60 -4.20 12.00 -4.22
CA THR A 60 -3.24 12.05 -5.33
C THR A 60 -2.09 12.98 -5.02
N ALA A 61 -0.86 12.50 -5.24
CA ALA A 61 0.36 13.29 -5.09
C ALA A 61 1.21 13.18 -6.37
N LYS A 62 1.80 14.29 -6.82
CA LYS A 62 2.57 14.36 -8.08
C LYS A 62 4.06 14.32 -7.77
N LEU A 63 4.78 13.36 -8.35
CA LEU A 63 6.22 13.21 -8.11
C LEU A 63 7.02 14.44 -8.60
N SER A 64 7.88 14.96 -7.73
CA SER A 64 8.72 16.14 -8.00
C SER A 64 9.96 15.79 -8.84
N LYS A 65 10.43 14.53 -8.76
CA LYS A 65 11.61 14.00 -9.46
C LYS A 65 11.33 12.58 -9.99
N THR A 66 12.20 12.11 -10.88
CA THR A 66 12.16 10.71 -11.32
C THR A 66 12.67 9.79 -10.20
N VAL A 67 11.99 8.67 -9.99
CA VAL A 67 12.30 7.64 -8.98
C VAL A 67 12.46 6.31 -9.71
N ASN A 68 13.51 5.54 -9.40
CA ASN A 68 13.73 4.21 -9.95
C ASN A 68 13.56 3.17 -8.85
N ILE A 69 12.56 2.30 -8.97
CA ILE A 69 12.23 1.24 -7.99
C ILE A 69 12.40 -0.12 -8.66
N ASN A 70 13.43 -0.89 -8.30
CA ASN A 70 13.66 -2.25 -8.82
C ASN A 70 13.56 -2.36 -10.35
N GLY A 71 14.21 -1.44 -11.08
CA GLY A 71 14.17 -1.40 -12.54
C GLY A 71 12.92 -0.74 -13.15
N THR A 72 11.90 -0.44 -12.35
CA THR A 72 10.73 0.34 -12.78
C THR A 72 11.00 1.83 -12.61
N ARG A 73 10.92 2.58 -13.71
CA ARG A 73 11.14 4.02 -13.72
C ARG A 73 9.81 4.76 -13.55
N LEU A 74 9.65 5.45 -12.43
CA LEU A 74 8.58 6.41 -12.19
C LEU A 74 9.08 7.81 -12.58
N PRO A 75 8.64 8.39 -13.71
CA PRO A 75 9.09 9.69 -14.17
C PRO A 75 8.58 10.81 -13.25
N ARG A 76 9.29 11.94 -13.29
CA ARG A 76 8.77 13.21 -12.77
C ARG A 76 7.36 13.48 -13.33
N ASN A 77 6.49 14.06 -12.50
CA ASN A 77 5.08 14.33 -12.78
C ASN A 77 4.18 13.09 -12.90
N ALA A 78 4.67 11.86 -12.69
CA ALA A 78 3.77 10.74 -12.44
C ALA A 78 2.99 10.97 -11.15
N PHE A 79 1.74 10.51 -11.12
CA PHE A 79 0.88 10.63 -9.95
C PHE A 79 0.97 9.38 -9.11
N LEU A 80 1.31 9.52 -7.83
CA LEU A 80 0.98 8.54 -6.82
C LEU A 80 -0.51 8.68 -6.50
N ILE A 81 -1.22 7.57 -6.61
CA ILE A 81 -2.65 7.46 -6.36
C ILE A 81 -2.83 6.55 -5.14
N GLY A 82 -3.69 6.99 -4.25
CA GLY A 82 -4.05 6.30 -3.05
C GLY A 82 -5.50 6.55 -2.68
N HIS A 83 -5.87 6.07 -1.50
CA HIS A 83 -7.19 6.24 -0.93
C HIS A 83 -7.11 6.44 0.58
N ILE A 84 -8.17 7.01 1.13
CA ILE A 84 -8.35 7.12 2.57
C ILE A 84 -8.89 5.80 3.11
N ASP A 85 -8.18 5.21 4.07
CA ASP A 85 -8.57 3.95 4.72
C ASP A 85 -9.60 4.20 5.81
N SER A 86 -9.42 5.29 6.57
CA SER A 86 -10.36 5.72 7.62
C SER A 86 -10.20 7.19 7.96
N VAL A 87 -11.29 7.80 8.43
CA VAL A 87 -11.34 9.20 8.89
C VAL A 87 -12.02 9.26 10.24
N GLN A 88 -11.40 9.99 11.16
CA GLN A 88 -12.00 10.45 12.41
C GLN A 88 -11.89 11.98 12.43
N PRO A 89 -12.97 12.73 12.19
CA PRO A 89 -12.97 14.18 12.39
C PRO A 89 -12.83 14.50 13.89
N SER A 90 -12.44 15.73 14.20
CA SER A 90 -12.40 16.21 15.59
C SER A 90 -13.82 16.47 16.09
N GLU A 91 -14.21 15.75 17.15
CA GLU A 91 -15.45 15.99 17.87
C GLU A 91 -15.13 16.43 19.30
N ASN A 92 -15.83 17.45 19.81
CA ASN A 92 -15.63 17.97 21.17
C ASN A 92 -14.17 18.29 21.51
N LYS A 93 -13.41 18.80 20.55
CA LYS A 93 -11.94 19.06 20.65
C LYS A 93 -11.12 17.78 20.89
N GLY A 94 -11.63 16.62 20.49
CA GLY A 94 -10.91 15.37 20.48
C GLY A 94 -9.84 15.30 19.38
N VAL A 95 -9.09 14.21 19.38
CA VAL A 95 -8.07 13.93 18.36
C VAL A 95 -8.74 13.57 17.04
N SER A 96 -8.37 14.29 15.97
CA SER A 96 -8.70 13.91 14.60
C SER A 96 -7.63 12.98 14.03
N LYS A 97 -8.03 12.02 13.19
CA LYS A 97 -7.14 11.08 12.52
C LYS A 97 -7.55 10.86 11.06
N VAL A 98 -6.56 10.73 10.18
CA VAL A 98 -6.77 10.25 8.81
C VAL A 98 -5.71 9.21 8.50
N VAL A 99 -6.15 8.01 8.13
CA VAL A 99 -5.27 6.91 7.69
C VAL A 99 -5.42 6.79 6.19
N LEU A 100 -4.31 6.70 5.45
CA LEU A 100 -4.35 6.58 4.00
C LEU A 100 -3.29 5.63 3.47
N THR A 101 -3.54 5.12 2.26
CA THR A 101 -2.66 4.22 1.53
C THR A 101 -2.44 4.73 0.11
N PHE A 102 -1.18 4.82 -0.31
CA PHE A 102 -0.72 5.02 -1.69
C PHE A 102 -0.23 3.69 -2.26
N ASP A 103 -0.98 3.15 -3.21
CA ASP A 103 -0.81 1.80 -3.75
C ASP A 103 -0.56 1.76 -5.27
N GLN A 104 -0.76 2.88 -5.97
CA GLN A 104 -0.58 2.98 -7.42
C GLN A 104 0.25 4.18 -7.82
N ALA A 105 1.01 4.04 -8.90
CA ALA A 105 1.63 5.13 -9.62
C ALA A 105 1.08 5.17 -11.05
N LYS A 106 0.46 6.29 -11.45
CA LYS A 106 0.00 6.54 -12.81
C LYS A 106 1.00 7.37 -13.59
N LEU A 107 1.47 6.79 -14.67
CA LEU A 107 2.41 7.36 -15.63
C LEU A 107 1.67 8.29 -16.62
N ALA A 108 2.42 9.18 -17.28
CA ALA A 108 1.86 10.12 -18.25
C ALA A 108 1.18 9.45 -19.46
N ASN A 109 1.61 8.24 -19.82
CA ASN A 109 0.98 7.41 -20.85
C ASN A 109 -0.30 6.70 -20.36
N GLY A 110 -0.73 6.94 -19.12
CA GLY A 110 -1.91 6.31 -18.51
C GLY A 110 -1.64 4.95 -17.85
N GLN A 111 -0.46 4.37 -18.05
CA GLN A 111 -0.09 3.09 -17.43
C GLN A 111 -0.05 3.23 -15.90
N GLN A 112 -0.60 2.23 -15.21
CA GLN A 112 -0.55 2.13 -13.75
C GLN A 112 0.46 1.09 -13.33
N VAL A 113 1.20 1.39 -12.27
CA VAL A 113 2.22 0.55 -11.66
C VAL A 113 1.86 0.41 -10.18
N ALA A 114 1.77 -0.82 -9.70
CA ALA A 114 1.59 -1.08 -8.28
C ALA A 114 2.83 -0.61 -7.52
N VAL A 115 2.62 0.16 -6.45
CA VAL A 115 3.68 0.66 -5.57
C VAL A 115 3.24 0.48 -4.12
N LYS A 116 4.17 0.55 -3.18
CA LYS A 116 3.87 0.89 -1.80
C LYS A 116 4.69 2.11 -1.44
N ALA A 117 4.02 3.21 -1.11
CA ALA A 117 4.69 4.46 -0.73
C ALA A 117 4.35 4.80 0.72
N THR A 118 5.33 4.73 1.62
CA THR A 118 5.19 5.13 3.02
C THR A 118 5.54 6.61 3.16
N ILE A 119 4.68 7.43 3.76
CA ILE A 119 4.95 8.84 4.02
C ILE A 119 5.91 8.91 5.20
N ILE A 120 7.09 9.48 4.97
CA ILE A 120 8.15 9.65 5.98
C ILE A 120 8.35 11.12 6.39
N GLY A 121 7.53 12.01 5.83
CA GLY A 121 7.43 13.41 6.23
C GLY A 121 6.39 14.15 5.41
N ALA A 122 5.75 15.16 6.00
CA ALA A 122 4.77 16.01 5.32
C ALA A 122 4.94 17.46 5.74
N PHE A 123 5.27 18.32 4.77
CA PHE A 123 5.68 19.70 5.04
C PHE A 123 4.85 20.69 4.21
N PRO A 124 4.57 21.90 4.74
CA PRO A 124 4.06 22.99 3.92
C PRO A 124 4.94 23.24 2.71
N SER A 125 4.32 23.68 1.62
CA SER A 125 5.03 23.98 0.37
C SER A 125 6.17 24.98 0.61
N GLY A 126 7.34 24.70 0.03
CA GLY A 126 8.52 25.57 0.14
C GLY A 126 9.34 25.38 1.42
N THR A 127 9.01 24.37 2.22
CA THR A 127 9.87 23.96 3.35
C THR A 127 11.14 23.33 2.81
N LEU A 128 12.31 23.78 3.30
CA LEU A 128 13.56 23.09 3.00
C LEU A 128 13.56 21.73 3.72
N VAL A 129 13.42 20.66 2.94
CA VAL A 129 13.37 19.32 3.50
C VAL A 129 14.73 18.62 3.39
N THR A 130 15.26 18.17 4.51
CA THR A 130 16.47 17.34 4.55
C THR A 130 16.15 15.92 4.11
N PRO A 131 17.01 15.26 3.31
CA PRO A 131 16.86 13.84 3.00
C PRO A 131 16.91 13.01 4.28
N MET A 132 15.96 12.09 4.45
CA MET A 132 15.96 11.10 5.52
C MET A 132 16.79 9.89 5.11
N ASP A 133 17.52 9.30 6.06
CA ASP A 133 18.20 8.03 5.85
C ASP A 133 17.18 6.88 5.89
N LEU A 134 17.13 6.08 4.82
CA LEU A 134 16.12 5.04 4.65
C LEU A 134 16.65 3.70 5.15
N ASN A 135 15.85 3.02 5.96
CA ASN A 135 16.11 1.64 6.36
C ASN A 135 14.79 0.84 6.34
N PRO A 136 14.83 -0.49 6.08
CA PRO A 136 13.63 -1.33 5.95
C PRO A 136 12.75 -1.44 7.20
N GLN A 137 13.17 -0.88 8.34
CA GLN A 137 12.42 -0.87 9.60
C GLN A 137 12.07 0.55 10.06
N LEU A 138 12.21 1.53 9.16
CA LEU A 138 12.00 2.95 9.46
C LEU A 138 10.58 3.19 10.00
N GLN A 139 10.54 3.82 11.17
CA GLN A 139 9.35 4.34 11.80
C GLN A 139 9.52 5.85 11.93
N VAL A 140 8.46 6.58 11.59
CA VAL A 140 8.43 8.03 11.68
C VAL A 140 7.35 8.43 12.65
N ASP A 141 7.71 9.35 13.54
CA ASP A 141 6.78 10.08 14.39
C ASP A 141 7.11 11.57 14.27
N GLN A 142 6.38 12.25 13.39
CA GLN A 142 6.48 13.68 13.18
C GLN A 142 5.44 14.35 14.07
N GLU A 143 5.91 15.08 15.07
CA GLU A 143 5.06 15.85 15.96
C GLU A 143 4.36 17.01 15.23
N PRO A 144 3.13 17.38 15.66
CA PRO A 144 2.52 18.62 15.22
C PRO A 144 3.39 19.82 15.55
N SER A 145 3.51 20.75 14.61
CA SER A 145 4.21 22.02 14.82
C SER A 145 3.25 23.21 14.68
N SER A 146 3.73 24.40 15.03
CA SER A 146 2.98 25.64 14.84
C SER A 146 2.76 26.00 13.37
N SER A 147 3.56 25.47 12.43
CA SER A 147 3.45 25.82 11.00
C SER A 147 2.43 25.00 10.24
N HIS A 148 2.14 23.76 10.67
CA HIS A 148 1.22 22.87 9.97
C HIS A 148 0.15 22.21 10.86
N GLY A 149 0.32 22.20 12.19
CA GLY A 149 -0.73 21.83 13.13
C GLY A 149 -1.17 20.36 13.15
N TYR A 150 -0.71 19.54 12.21
CA TYR A 150 -0.87 18.08 12.18
C TYR A 150 0.45 17.36 12.47
N GLY A 151 0.36 16.17 13.05
CA GLY A 151 1.44 15.20 13.16
C GLY A 151 1.25 14.05 12.17
N LEU A 152 2.28 13.21 12.02
CA LEU A 152 2.30 12.04 11.15
C LEU A 152 3.00 10.89 11.87
N THR A 153 2.35 9.75 11.97
CA THR A 153 2.99 8.48 12.36
C THR A 153 2.97 7.51 11.18
N SER A 154 4.09 6.86 10.90
CA SER A 154 4.18 5.85 9.84
C SER A 154 5.25 4.80 10.12
N ASN A 155 5.14 3.66 9.43
CA ASN A 155 6.10 2.56 9.53
C ASN A 155 6.19 1.91 8.15
N VAL A 156 7.41 1.77 7.62
CA VAL A 156 7.63 1.19 6.27
C VAL A 156 7.22 -0.29 6.18
N THR A 157 7.02 -0.97 7.32
CA THR A 157 6.51 -2.34 7.37
C THR A 157 4.98 -2.41 7.50
N ALA A 158 4.30 -1.30 7.84
CA ALA A 158 2.84 -1.24 7.90
C ALA A 158 2.21 -1.41 6.50
N SER A 159 0.93 -1.76 6.49
CA SER A 159 0.14 -1.88 5.26
C SER A 159 -0.30 -0.54 4.68
N ASN A 160 -0.49 0.47 5.54
CA ASN A 160 -0.84 1.84 5.13
C ASN A 160 0.39 2.71 4.91
N SER A 161 0.18 3.88 4.30
CA SER A 161 1.23 4.85 4.03
C SER A 161 1.54 5.76 5.21
N GLY A 162 0.58 5.96 6.11
CA GLY A 162 0.75 6.78 7.30
C GLY A 162 -0.58 7.18 7.91
N THR A 163 -0.52 7.66 9.15
CA THR A 163 -1.64 8.23 9.89
C THR A 163 -1.33 9.68 10.23
N PHE A 164 -2.13 10.61 9.70
CA PHE A 164 -2.11 11.99 10.13
C PHE A 164 -2.99 12.16 11.37
N SER A 165 -2.56 13.01 12.30
CA SER A 165 -3.35 13.33 13.50
C SER A 165 -3.29 14.80 13.86
N ALA A 166 -4.34 15.32 14.50
CA ALA A 166 -4.37 16.68 15.02
C ALA A 166 -5.18 16.74 16.33
N ASN A 167 -4.67 17.48 17.31
CA ASN A 167 -5.32 17.63 18.61
C ASN A 167 -6.22 18.87 18.63
N GLY A 168 -7.49 18.69 19.02
CA GLY A 168 -8.44 19.80 19.20
C GLY A 168 -8.94 20.45 17.92
N LYS A 169 -8.56 19.92 16.75
CA LYS A 169 -8.94 20.39 15.41
C LYS A 169 -8.86 19.24 14.41
N ASP A 170 -9.45 19.43 13.24
CA ASP A 170 -9.37 18.48 12.14
C ASP A 170 -7.95 18.43 11.55
N VAL A 171 -7.55 17.24 11.08
CA VAL A 171 -6.38 17.13 10.20
C VAL A 171 -6.68 17.93 8.93
N HIS A 172 -5.78 18.87 8.59
CA HIS A 172 -5.87 19.69 7.39
C HIS A 172 -4.49 19.81 6.74
N LEU A 173 -4.33 19.26 5.55
CA LEU A 173 -3.17 19.44 4.69
C LEU A 173 -3.60 20.25 3.47
N ASP A 174 -2.88 21.33 3.20
CA ASP A 174 -3.14 22.16 2.03
C ASP A 174 -2.80 21.43 0.72
N ARG A 175 -3.44 21.87 -0.36
CA ARG A 175 -2.91 21.57 -1.70
C ARG A 175 -1.48 22.12 -1.78
N GLY A 176 -0.57 21.33 -2.33
CA GLY A 176 0.84 21.71 -2.44
C GLY A 176 1.70 21.27 -1.26
N THR A 177 1.13 20.66 -0.21
CA THR A 177 1.91 19.98 0.84
C THR A 177 2.91 19.01 0.19
N GLU A 178 4.17 19.12 0.58
CA GLU A 178 5.26 18.27 0.10
C GLU A 178 5.37 17.03 0.99
N LEU A 179 5.15 15.86 0.39
CA LEU A 179 5.30 14.56 1.01
C LEU A 179 6.69 14.01 0.70
N GLN A 180 7.45 13.66 1.73
CA GLN A 180 8.58 12.76 1.60
C GLN A 180 8.11 11.32 1.75
N LEU A 181 8.62 10.44 0.91
CA LEU A 181 8.14 9.07 0.78
C LEU A 181 9.29 8.08 0.71
N ALA A 182 9.11 6.93 1.34
CA ALA A 182 9.87 5.71 1.06
C ALA A 182 9.02 4.81 0.14
N VAL A 183 9.49 4.58 -1.08
CA VAL A 183 8.74 3.87 -2.13
C VAL A 183 9.41 2.56 -2.47
N VAL A 184 8.60 1.51 -2.59
CA VAL A 184 8.99 0.21 -3.15
C VAL A 184 8.02 -0.21 -4.24
N ALA A 185 8.45 -1.15 -5.09
CA ALA A 185 7.55 -1.81 -6.02
C ALA A 185 6.45 -2.55 -5.24
N GLY A 186 5.19 -2.34 -5.64
CA GLY A 186 4.06 -3.07 -5.09
C GLY A 186 3.98 -4.45 -5.70
N ALA A 187 3.42 -5.42 -4.96
CA ALA A 187 3.03 -6.67 -5.57
C ALA A 187 1.95 -6.36 -6.60
N ALA A 188 2.24 -6.62 -7.88
CA ALA A 188 1.21 -6.56 -8.90
C ALA A 188 0.11 -7.55 -8.49
N SER A 189 -1.13 -7.07 -8.30
CA SER A 189 -2.28 -7.95 -8.18
C SER A 189 -2.38 -8.74 -9.47
N ALA A 190 -1.81 -9.94 -9.49
CA ALA A 190 -1.93 -10.87 -10.59
C ALA A 190 -3.43 -11.15 -10.74
N SER A 191 -4.04 -10.54 -11.75
CA SER A 191 -5.36 -10.97 -12.21
C SER A 191 -5.16 -12.38 -12.71
N SER A 192 -5.57 -13.37 -11.91
CA SER A 192 -5.66 -14.74 -12.37
C SER A 192 -6.75 -14.77 -13.43
N SER A 193 -6.36 -14.61 -14.69
CA SER A 193 -7.19 -14.96 -15.84
C SER A 193 -7.35 -16.48 -15.83
N THR A 194 -8.29 -16.98 -15.04
CA THR A 194 -8.77 -18.35 -15.15
C THR A 194 -9.64 -18.41 -16.41
N GLY A 195 -8.99 -18.62 -17.54
CA GLY A 195 -9.64 -19.13 -18.73
C GLY A 195 -9.82 -20.64 -18.57
N ASN A 196 -11.06 -21.09 -18.64
CA ASN A 196 -11.41 -22.36 -19.30
C ASN A 196 -12.86 -22.27 -19.78
#